data_AF-A0A662EBU7-F1
#
_entry.id   AF-A0A662EBU7-F1
#
_cell.length_a   1.000
_cell.length_b   1.000
_cell.length_c   1.000
_cell.angle_alpha   90.00
_cell.angle_beta   90.00
_cell.angle_gamma   90.00
#
_symmetry.space_group_name_H-M   'P 1'
#
loop_
_entity.id
_entity.type
_entity.pdbx_description
1 polymer ?
#
loop_
_entity_poly.entity_id
_entity_poly.type
_entity_poly.pdbx_seq_one_letter_code
_entity_poly.pdbx_strand_id
1 'polypeptide(L)'
;MVDVSTAKVTVTPTEFHFVKYEAQDIIDVVTELAELLGVANPIHVIVDETTPLSKLASEADGTSSDSTLTLRAESGALENTKRFTHFSAEAARGSLGRTLLRAKDRLRDDFADAPGDYDLTLAENAAWDTYCAGRLSRMGVELNKQRWRYNYRNRFGFSDDCDAAFEQLWSADGLSWAELAAER
;
A
#
# COMPACT_ATOMS: atom_id res chain seq x y z
N MET A 1 20.42 15.85 18.02
CA MET A 1 19.81 15.87 16.68
C MET A 1 20.11 14.49 16.11
N VAL A 2 19.12 13.59 16.16
CA VAL A 2 19.28 12.23 15.62
C VAL A 2 19.19 12.37 14.11
N ASP A 3 20.22 11.90 13.40
CA ASP A 3 20.21 11.81 11.95
C ASP A 3 19.12 10.79 11.56
N VAL A 4 17.95 11.29 11.17
CA VAL A 4 16.90 10.44 10.63
C VAL A 4 17.32 10.19 9.19
N SER A 5 17.94 9.03 8.92
CA SER A 5 18.30 8.69 7.55
C SER A 5 17.03 8.58 6.71
N THR A 6 16.80 9.53 5.82
CA THR A 6 15.70 9.49 4.85
C THR A 6 15.90 8.28 3.93
N ALA A 7 14.82 7.51 3.69
CA ALA A 7 14.85 6.39 2.76
C ALA A 7 15.34 6.83 1.38
N LYS A 8 16.23 6.05 0.77
CA LYS A 8 16.61 6.27 -0.63
C LYS A 8 15.50 5.75 -1.54
N VAL A 9 14.81 6.64 -2.23
CA VAL A 9 13.71 6.31 -3.15
C VAL A 9 14.17 6.37 -4.61
N THR A 10 13.85 5.36 -5.40
CA THR A 10 14.03 5.34 -6.86
C THR A 10 12.74 4.92 -7.56
N VAL A 11 12.55 5.37 -8.81
CA VAL A 11 11.37 5.06 -9.62
C VAL A 11 11.81 4.51 -10.99
N THR A 12 11.07 3.54 -11.52
CA THR A 12 11.22 3.02 -12.88
C THR A 12 9.85 2.90 -13.54
N PRO A 13 9.66 3.42 -14.76
CA PRO A 13 10.64 4.14 -15.57
C PRO A 13 10.97 5.53 -15.01
N THR A 14 12.09 6.11 -15.42
CA THR A 14 12.47 7.49 -15.05
C THR A 14 11.79 8.54 -15.92
N GLU A 15 11.31 8.14 -17.09
CA GLU A 15 10.53 8.94 -18.04
C GLU A 15 9.29 8.13 -18.45
N PHE A 16 8.12 8.76 -18.45
CA PHE A 16 6.85 8.13 -18.82
C PHE A 16 6.43 8.57 -20.23
N HIS A 17 5.96 7.62 -21.03
CA HIS A 17 5.54 7.86 -22.42
C HIS A 17 4.06 7.59 -22.67
N PHE A 18 3.42 6.74 -21.85
CA PHE A 18 2.01 6.38 -22.00
C PHE A 18 1.10 7.17 -21.05
N VAL A 19 1.68 7.70 -19.98
CA VAL A 19 1.00 8.55 -18.98
C VAL A 19 1.76 9.85 -18.75
N LYS A 20 1.07 10.86 -18.24
CA LYS A 20 1.60 12.19 -17.92
C LYS A 20 2.01 12.25 -16.45
N TYR A 21 2.95 11.38 -16.09
CA TYR A 21 3.49 11.27 -14.74
C TYR A 21 4.93 11.79 -14.77
N GLU A 22 5.36 12.40 -13.68
CA GLU A 22 6.76 12.74 -13.46
C GLU A 22 7.33 11.79 -12.39
N ALA A 23 8.50 11.20 -12.64
CA ALA A 23 9.12 10.30 -11.68
C ALA A 23 9.40 11.01 -10.33
N GLN A 24 9.70 12.32 -10.37
CA GLN A 24 9.91 13.13 -9.18
C GLN A 24 8.66 13.24 -8.31
N ASP A 25 7.47 13.40 -8.90
CA ASP A 25 6.22 13.48 -8.14
C ASP A 25 5.95 12.18 -7.35
N ILE A 26 6.33 11.04 -7.92
CA ILE A 26 6.20 9.73 -7.26
C ILE A 26 7.25 9.60 -6.15
N ILE A 27 8.49 10.02 -6.39
CA ILE A 27 9.58 10.06 -5.39
C ILE A 27 9.14 10.88 -4.18
N ASP A 28 8.59 12.08 -4.40
CA ASP A 28 8.17 12.99 -3.33
C ASP A 28 7.08 12.35 -2.46
N VAL A 29 6.06 11.75 -3.08
CA VAL A 29 4.99 11.03 -2.36
C VAL A 29 5.54 9.86 -1.55
N VAL A 30 6.44 9.05 -2.11
CA VAL A 30 6.97 7.87 -1.41
C VAL A 30 7.94 8.28 -0.31
N THR A 31 8.70 9.36 -0.48
CA THR A 31 9.56 9.93 0.57
C THR A 31 8.72 10.42 1.74
N GLU A 32 7.65 11.18 1.47
CA GLU A 32 6.68 11.62 2.49
C GLU A 32 6.09 10.43 3.26
N LEU A 33 5.67 9.37 2.53
CA LEU A 33 5.12 8.16 3.15
C LEU A 33 6.18 7.40 3.97
N ALA A 34 7.41 7.30 3.50
CA ALA A 34 8.49 6.63 4.21
C ALA A 34 8.78 7.32 5.55
N GLU A 35 8.84 8.65 5.55
CA GLU A 35 8.98 9.45 6.77
C GLU A 35 7.79 9.26 7.72
N LEU A 36 6.56 9.37 7.20
CA LEU A 36 5.33 9.19 7.97
C LEU A 36 5.25 7.80 8.62
N LEU A 37 5.70 6.77 7.92
CA LEU A 37 5.65 5.38 8.36
C LEU A 37 6.90 4.94 9.13
N GLY A 38 7.93 5.78 9.24
CA GLY A 38 9.21 5.42 9.86
C GLY A 38 9.94 4.29 9.13
N VAL A 39 9.92 4.29 7.80
CA VAL A 39 10.63 3.33 6.95
C VAL A 39 11.93 3.96 6.48
N ALA A 40 13.06 3.39 6.87
CA ALA A 40 14.40 3.86 6.46
C ALA A 40 15.03 3.01 5.35
N ASN A 41 14.45 1.86 5.03
CA ASN A 41 14.89 0.97 3.97
C ASN A 41 14.99 1.70 2.62
N PRO A 42 15.92 1.33 1.72
CA PRO A 42 15.82 1.72 0.32
C PRO A 42 14.48 1.29 -0.28
N ILE A 43 13.85 2.15 -1.07
CA ILE A 43 12.55 1.88 -1.71
C ILE A 43 12.70 2.02 -3.22
N HIS A 44 12.31 0.99 -3.97
CA HIS A 44 12.25 1.02 -5.43
C HIS A 44 10.80 0.92 -5.88
N VAL A 45 10.31 1.93 -6.59
CA VAL A 45 8.97 1.94 -7.17
C VAL A 45 9.06 1.55 -8.64
N ILE A 46 8.28 0.56 -9.05
CA ILE A 46 8.13 0.15 -10.44
C ILE A 46 6.70 0.47 -10.86
N VAL A 47 6.57 1.33 -11.87
CA VAL A 47 5.29 1.67 -12.47
C VAL A 47 5.19 1.06 -13.86
N ASP A 48 4.22 0.17 -14.05
CA ASP A 48 3.86 -0.33 -15.37
C ASP A 48 2.89 0.65 -16.04
N GLU A 49 3.42 1.48 -16.94
CA GLU A 49 2.63 2.45 -17.71
C GLU A 49 1.91 1.84 -18.92
N THR A 50 2.14 0.57 -19.23
CA THR A 50 1.53 -0.09 -20.39
C THR A 50 0.13 -0.62 -20.11
N THR A 51 -0.29 -0.60 -18.84
CA THR A 51 -1.60 -1.06 -18.39
C THR A 51 -2.34 0.04 -17.60
N PRO A 52 -3.61 0.35 -17.95
CA PRO A 52 -4.43 1.32 -17.23
C PRO A 52 -5.13 0.70 -16.00
N LEU A 53 -4.79 -0.54 -15.64
CA LEU A 53 -5.34 -1.23 -14.49
C LEU A 53 -4.72 -0.67 -13.18
N SER A 54 -5.23 -1.13 -12.03
CA SER A 54 -4.88 -0.56 -10.72
C SER A 54 -4.24 -1.58 -9.76
N LYS A 55 -3.58 -2.62 -10.28
CA LYS A 55 -2.93 -3.64 -9.45
C LYS A 55 -1.71 -3.05 -8.75
N LEU A 56 -1.52 -3.49 -7.51
CA LEU A 56 -0.41 -3.12 -6.63
C LEU A 56 0.20 -4.40 -6.08
N ALA A 57 1.51 -4.39 -5.86
CA ALA A 57 2.22 -5.45 -5.16
C ALA A 57 3.46 -4.89 -4.46
N SER A 58 3.89 -5.58 -3.40
CA SER A 58 5.06 -5.27 -2.62
C SER A 58 5.92 -6.51 -2.42
N GLU A 59 7.23 -6.31 -2.46
CA GLU A 59 8.25 -7.32 -2.23
C GLU A 59 9.33 -6.71 -1.32
N ALA A 60 9.92 -7.52 -0.44
CA ALA A 60 11.13 -7.18 0.30
C ALA A 60 12.21 -8.21 -0.06
N ASP A 61 13.42 -7.77 -0.41
CA ASP A 61 14.53 -8.67 -0.78
C ASP A 61 15.23 -9.31 0.43
N GLY A 62 14.75 -9.01 1.64
CA GLY A 62 15.16 -9.56 2.93
C GLY A 62 14.43 -8.84 4.07
N THR A 63 14.83 -9.13 5.31
CA THR A 63 14.20 -8.55 6.52
C THR A 63 15.08 -7.52 7.25
N SER A 64 16.24 -7.19 6.69
CA SER A 64 17.18 -6.24 7.31
C SER A 64 16.81 -4.78 7.00
N SER A 65 17.42 -3.82 7.72
CA SER A 65 17.28 -2.39 7.39
C SER A 65 17.89 -2.01 6.04
N ASP A 66 18.82 -2.82 5.53
CA ASP A 66 19.48 -2.59 4.24
C ASP A 66 18.72 -3.22 3.07
N SER A 67 17.68 -4.01 3.36
CA SER A 67 16.85 -4.68 2.37
C SER A 67 16.03 -3.65 1.58
N THR A 68 15.97 -3.83 0.26
CA THR A 68 15.19 -2.96 -0.62
C THR A 68 13.74 -3.39 -0.61
N LEU A 69 12.84 -2.44 -0.35
CA LEU A 69 11.41 -2.60 -0.51
C LEU A 69 11.01 -2.22 -1.94
N THR A 70 10.47 -3.17 -2.69
CA THR A 70 9.98 -2.92 -4.04
C THR A 70 8.47 -2.72 -4.02
N LEU A 71 7.99 -1.60 -4.52
CA LEU A 71 6.57 -1.30 -4.70
C LEU A 71 6.24 -1.32 -6.18
N ARG A 72 5.41 -2.26 -6.62
CA ARG A 72 4.92 -2.36 -8.00
C ARG A 72 3.53 -1.74 -8.09
N ALA A 73 3.32 -0.91 -9.09
CA ALA A 73 2.04 -0.30 -9.39
C ALA A 73 1.76 -0.34 -10.89
N GLU A 74 0.55 -0.72 -11.27
CA GLU A 74 0.03 -0.41 -12.60
C GLU A 74 -0.41 1.07 -12.61
N SER A 75 -0.27 1.74 -13.76
CA SER A 75 -0.44 3.20 -13.82
C SER A 75 -1.79 3.71 -13.32
N GLY A 76 -2.86 2.95 -13.54
CA GLY A 76 -4.22 3.27 -13.08
C GLY A 76 -4.37 3.29 -11.55
N ALA A 77 -3.41 2.75 -10.79
CA ALA A 77 -3.41 2.83 -9.33
C ALA A 77 -2.99 4.22 -8.81
N LEU A 78 -2.32 5.03 -9.64
CA LEU A 78 -1.79 6.36 -9.32
C LEU A 78 -2.53 7.49 -10.07
N GLU A 79 -3.55 7.12 -10.84
CA GLU A 79 -4.20 8.01 -11.79
C GLU A 79 -5.19 8.96 -11.13
N ASN A 80 -5.28 10.17 -11.68
CA ASN A 80 -6.39 11.07 -11.46
C ASN A 80 -7.62 10.61 -12.25
N THR A 81 -8.58 9.99 -11.57
CA THR A 81 -9.80 9.46 -12.22
C THR A 81 -10.72 10.54 -12.80
N LYS A 82 -10.45 11.84 -12.54
CA LYS A 82 -11.14 12.98 -13.18
C LYS A 82 -10.40 13.47 -14.43
N ARG A 83 -9.14 13.07 -14.61
CA ARG A 83 -8.25 13.43 -15.72
C ARG A 83 -7.39 12.22 -16.06
N PHE A 84 -7.94 11.29 -16.84
CA PHE A 84 -7.24 10.07 -17.24
C PHE A 84 -5.83 10.36 -17.76
N THR A 85 -4.92 9.42 -17.54
CA THR A 85 -3.48 9.45 -17.80
C THR A 85 -2.68 10.47 -16.99
N HIS A 86 -3.28 11.26 -16.10
CA HIS A 86 -2.54 12.23 -15.27
C HIS A 86 -2.34 11.71 -13.85
N PHE A 87 -1.19 12.03 -13.26
CA PHE A 87 -0.86 11.61 -11.90
C PHE A 87 -1.81 12.25 -10.88
N SER A 88 -2.10 11.51 -9.80
CA SER A 88 -2.80 12.02 -8.63
C SER A 88 -1.99 11.69 -7.37
N ALA A 89 -1.38 12.71 -6.77
CA ALA A 89 -0.67 12.55 -5.51
C ALA A 89 -1.59 12.03 -4.38
N GLU A 90 -2.87 12.40 -4.38
CA GLU A 90 -3.88 11.88 -3.45
C GLU A 90 -4.08 10.36 -3.64
N ALA A 91 -4.30 9.91 -4.89
CA ALA A 91 -4.46 8.50 -5.19
C ALA A 91 -3.18 7.71 -4.87
N ALA A 92 -2.01 8.28 -5.21
CA ALA A 92 -0.72 7.69 -4.95
C ALA A 92 -0.43 7.52 -3.46
N ARG A 93 -0.76 8.50 -2.60
CA ARG A 93 -0.63 8.37 -1.14
C ARG A 93 -1.42 7.18 -0.61
N GLY A 94 -2.67 7.03 -1.05
CA GLY A 94 -3.52 5.91 -0.64
C GLY A 94 -3.09 4.56 -1.21
N SER A 95 -2.60 4.52 -2.45
CA SER A 95 -2.15 3.30 -3.12
C SER A 95 -0.77 2.85 -2.63
N LEU A 96 0.25 3.69 -2.81
CA LEU A 96 1.63 3.38 -2.45
C LEU A 96 1.82 3.32 -0.94
N GLY A 97 1.06 4.08 -0.15
CA GLY A 97 1.10 3.98 1.32
C GLY A 97 0.68 2.60 1.82
N ARG A 98 -0.36 1.99 1.22
CA ARG A 98 -0.78 0.63 1.61
C ARG A 98 0.26 -0.40 1.18
N THR A 99 0.78 -0.27 -0.03
CA THR A 99 1.81 -1.16 -0.57
C THR A 99 3.09 -1.08 0.28
N LEU A 100 3.49 0.12 0.71
CA LEU A 100 4.65 0.32 1.59
C LEU A 100 4.40 -0.25 3.00
N LEU A 101 3.19 -0.11 3.54
CA LEU A 101 2.82 -0.75 4.80
C LEU A 101 2.89 -2.28 4.72
N ARG A 102 2.43 -2.89 3.62
CA ARG A 102 2.58 -4.34 3.43
C ARG A 102 4.05 -4.76 3.32
N ALA A 103 4.86 -3.99 2.59
CA ALA A 103 6.30 -4.22 2.51
C ALA A 103 6.96 -4.14 3.90
N LYS A 104 6.59 -3.13 4.70
CA LYS A 104 7.05 -2.95 6.08
C LYS A 104 6.59 -4.09 7.00
N ASP A 105 5.34 -4.51 6.89
CA ASP A 105 4.80 -5.62 7.68
C ASP A 105 5.60 -6.90 7.43
N ARG A 106 5.97 -7.18 6.17
CA ARG A 106 6.80 -8.35 5.79
C ARG A 106 8.22 -8.34 6.37
N LEU A 107 8.70 -7.22 6.91
CA LEU A 107 9.96 -7.19 7.65
C LEU A 107 9.84 -7.78 9.06
N ARG A 108 8.61 -7.98 9.57
CA ARG A 108 8.36 -8.52 10.90
C ARG A 108 8.33 -10.05 10.86
N ASP A 109 8.85 -10.68 11.90
CA ASP A 109 8.86 -12.15 12.04
C ASP A 109 7.45 -12.75 12.01
N ASP A 110 6.45 -12.03 12.52
CA ASP A 110 5.05 -12.47 12.55
C ASP A 110 4.30 -12.31 11.20
N PHE A 111 5.05 -11.96 10.14
CA PHE A 111 4.62 -12.00 8.73
C PHE A 111 5.48 -12.94 7.88
N ALA A 112 6.39 -13.74 8.46
CA ALA A 112 7.28 -14.62 7.70
C ALA A 112 6.53 -15.63 6.80
N ASP A 113 5.33 -16.05 7.21
CA ASP A 113 4.48 -16.98 6.46
C ASP A 113 3.46 -16.28 5.54
N ALA A 114 3.50 -14.95 5.44
CA ALA A 114 2.58 -14.20 4.58
C ALA A 114 2.90 -14.44 3.10
N PRO A 115 1.92 -14.84 2.25
CA PRO A 115 2.14 -15.01 0.82
C PRO A 115 2.58 -13.71 0.12
N GLY A 116 3.19 -13.88 -1.06
CA GLY A 116 3.39 -12.76 -1.99
C GLY A 116 2.05 -12.15 -2.41
N ASP A 117 2.02 -10.85 -2.74
CA ASP A 117 0.75 -10.15 -3.02
C ASP A 117 -0.06 -10.76 -4.18
N TYR A 118 0.59 -11.48 -5.09
CA TYR A 118 -0.06 -12.19 -6.20
C TYR A 118 -0.65 -13.56 -5.81
N ASP A 119 -0.23 -14.13 -4.68
CA ASP A 119 -0.67 -15.43 -4.18
C ASP A 119 -1.74 -15.31 -3.08
N LEU A 120 -2.01 -14.09 -2.60
CA LEU A 120 -3.10 -13.81 -1.67
C LEU A 120 -4.45 -14.16 -2.29
N THR A 121 -5.31 -14.81 -1.51
CA THR A 121 -6.73 -14.92 -1.83
C THR A 121 -7.38 -13.53 -1.85
N LEU A 122 -8.54 -13.42 -2.51
CA LEU A 122 -9.29 -12.15 -2.54
C LEU A 122 -9.73 -11.69 -1.15
N ALA A 123 -9.96 -12.61 -0.22
CA ALA A 123 -10.35 -12.33 1.16
C ALA A 123 -9.15 -11.78 1.95
N GLU A 124 -8.02 -12.48 1.95
CA GLU A 124 -6.78 -12.04 2.60
C GLU A 124 -6.33 -10.67 2.08
N ASN A 125 -6.40 -10.47 0.77
CA ASN A 125 -6.06 -9.19 0.16
C ASN A 125 -6.96 -8.06 0.67
N ALA A 126 -8.28 -8.29 0.78
CA ALA A 126 -9.22 -7.28 1.27
C ALA A 126 -9.09 -7.01 2.77
N ALA A 127 -8.81 -8.03 3.58
CA ALA A 127 -8.55 -7.88 5.01
C ALA A 127 -7.29 -7.04 5.26
N TRP A 128 -6.17 -7.40 4.62
CA TRP A 128 -4.91 -6.67 4.77
C TRP A 128 -4.99 -5.25 4.21
N ASP A 129 -5.71 -5.04 3.10
CA ASP A 129 -5.96 -3.70 2.58
C ASP A 129 -6.78 -2.83 3.54
N THR A 130 -7.81 -3.40 4.16
CA THR A 130 -8.63 -2.71 5.16
C THR A 130 -7.79 -2.29 6.37
N TYR A 131 -6.96 -3.21 6.86
CA TYR A 131 -6.03 -2.94 7.94
C TYR A 131 -5.01 -1.85 7.57
N CYS A 132 -4.40 -1.91 6.38
CA CYS A 132 -3.48 -0.87 5.90
C CYS A 132 -4.17 0.49 5.73
N ALA A 133 -5.36 0.53 5.13
CA ALA A 133 -6.14 1.75 4.93
C ALA A 133 -6.52 2.39 6.27
N GLY A 134 -6.93 1.59 7.26
CA GLY A 134 -7.20 2.05 8.61
C GLY A 134 -5.98 2.73 9.25
N ARG A 135 -4.79 2.10 9.17
CA ARG A 135 -3.54 2.67 9.68
C ARG A 135 -3.18 4.01 9.02
N LEU A 136 -3.24 4.09 7.70
CA LEU A 136 -2.98 5.33 6.96
C LEU A 136 -3.97 6.44 7.30
N SER A 137 -5.25 6.10 7.43
CA SER A 137 -6.29 7.07 7.78
C SER A 137 -6.04 7.68 9.16
N ARG A 138 -5.60 6.89 10.14
CA ARG A 138 -5.23 7.40 11.48
C ARG A 138 -3.96 8.26 11.47
N MET A 139 -3.12 8.11 10.46
CA MET A 139 -1.92 8.93 10.22
C MET A 139 -2.21 10.19 9.37
N GLY A 140 -3.49 10.45 9.02
CA GLY A 140 -3.90 11.66 8.32
C GLY A 140 -3.96 11.55 6.80
N VAL A 141 -3.73 10.36 6.22
CA VAL A 141 -3.93 10.14 4.78
C VAL A 141 -5.43 10.11 4.49
N GLU A 142 -5.89 10.98 3.59
CA GLU A 142 -7.30 11.06 3.21
C GLU A 142 -7.74 9.77 2.49
N LEU A 143 -8.61 9.00 3.14
CA LEU A 143 -9.17 7.76 2.61
C LEU A 143 -10.68 7.72 2.84
N ASN A 144 -11.41 7.30 1.81
CA ASN A 144 -12.85 7.14 1.91
C ASN A 144 -13.19 5.81 2.63
N LYS A 145 -13.40 5.88 3.96
CA LYS A 145 -13.75 4.72 4.79
C LYS A 145 -14.98 3.96 4.28
N GLN A 146 -16.00 4.66 3.78
CA GLN A 146 -17.22 4.01 3.25
C GLN A 146 -16.93 3.19 1.99
N ARG A 147 -16.06 3.68 1.10
CA ARG A 147 -15.59 2.91 -0.06
C ARG A 147 -14.85 1.64 0.37
N TRP A 148 -14.01 1.72 1.40
CA TRP A 148 -13.30 0.55 1.94
C TRP A 148 -14.24 -0.45 2.59
N ARG A 149 -15.24 0.01 3.37
CA ARG A 149 -16.27 -0.88 3.94
C ARG A 149 -17.05 -1.59 2.84
N TYR A 150 -17.42 -0.88 1.77
CA TYR A 150 -18.09 -1.49 0.62
C TYR A 150 -17.22 -2.54 -0.07
N ASN A 151 -15.93 -2.26 -0.28
CA ASN A 151 -14.98 -3.21 -0.85
C ASN A 151 -14.85 -4.48 0.03
N TYR A 152 -14.78 -4.31 1.35
CA TYR A 152 -14.73 -5.42 2.31
C TYR A 152 -16.01 -6.28 2.23
N ARG A 153 -17.19 -5.66 2.26
CA ARG A 153 -18.48 -6.35 2.10
C ARG A 153 -18.60 -7.14 0.79
N ASN A 154 -18.02 -6.66 -0.31
CA ASN A 154 -17.99 -7.42 -1.57
C ASN A 154 -17.20 -8.74 -1.49
N ARG A 155 -16.37 -8.93 -0.45
CA ARG A 155 -15.61 -10.16 -0.22
C ARG A 155 -16.20 -11.03 0.89
N PHE A 156 -16.70 -10.41 1.95
CA PHE A 156 -17.12 -11.10 3.17
C PHE A 156 -18.65 -11.14 3.38
N GLY A 157 -19.42 -10.38 2.58
CA GLY A 157 -20.88 -10.33 2.62
C GLY A 157 -21.43 -9.04 3.22
N PHE A 158 -22.76 -8.95 3.31
CA PHE A 158 -23.48 -7.76 3.80
C PHE A 158 -24.28 -8.12 5.06
N SER A 159 -23.62 -8.04 6.22
CA SER A 159 -24.20 -8.32 7.54
C SER A 159 -23.59 -7.40 8.60
N ASP A 160 -24.25 -7.31 9.76
CA ASP A 160 -23.74 -6.54 10.91
C ASP A 160 -22.43 -7.12 11.44
N ASP A 161 -22.26 -8.46 11.41
CA ASP A 161 -21.02 -9.12 11.81
C ASP A 161 -19.85 -8.74 10.88
N CYS A 162 -20.10 -8.67 9.57
CA CYS A 162 -19.10 -8.23 8.58
C CYS A 162 -18.70 -6.76 8.80
N ASP A 163 -19.66 -5.90 9.15
CA ASP A 163 -19.37 -4.51 9.51
C ASP A 163 -18.54 -4.40 10.80
N ALA A 164 -18.82 -5.26 11.79
CA ALA A 164 -18.06 -5.30 13.03
C ALA A 164 -16.61 -5.76 12.78
N ALA A 165 -16.40 -6.79 11.96
CA ALA A 165 -15.07 -7.25 11.56
C ALA A 165 -14.30 -6.17 10.79
N PHE A 166 -14.97 -5.46 9.87
CA PHE A 166 -14.37 -4.30 9.20
C PHE A 166 -13.91 -3.22 10.19
N GLU A 167 -14.72 -2.87 11.19
CA GLU A 167 -14.35 -1.87 12.19
C GLU A 167 -13.20 -2.32 13.08
N GLN A 168 -13.13 -3.61 13.41
CA GLN A 168 -11.99 -4.20 14.12
C GLN A 168 -10.71 -4.04 13.30
N LEU A 169 -10.68 -4.50 12.05
CA LEU A 169 -9.52 -4.33 11.16
C LEU A 169 -9.14 -2.86 10.94
N TRP A 170 -10.12 -2.00 10.71
CA TRP A 170 -9.90 -0.58 10.44
C TRP A 170 -9.29 0.15 11.64
N SER A 171 -9.61 -0.27 12.87
CA SER A 171 -9.14 0.38 14.10
C SER A 171 -7.91 -0.32 14.71
N ALA A 172 -7.62 -1.56 14.32
CA ALA A 172 -6.51 -2.34 14.85
C ALA A 172 -5.14 -1.75 14.50
N ASP A 173 -4.17 -2.09 15.34
CA ASP A 173 -2.75 -1.86 15.14
C ASP A 173 -1.96 -3.07 15.64
N GLY A 174 -0.79 -3.32 15.08
CA GLY A 174 0.09 -4.41 15.50
C GLY A 174 -0.38 -5.83 15.16
N LEU A 175 -1.44 -6.02 14.36
CA LEU A 175 -1.89 -7.36 13.95
C LEU A 175 -0.76 -8.16 13.28
N SER A 176 -0.72 -9.45 13.58
CA SER A 176 0.11 -10.47 12.92
C SER A 176 -0.55 -10.97 11.63
N TRP A 177 0.22 -11.68 10.79
CA TRP A 177 -0.34 -12.32 9.61
C TRP A 177 -1.43 -13.34 9.94
N ALA A 178 -1.23 -14.16 10.98
CA ALA A 178 -2.18 -15.17 11.40
C ALA A 178 -3.54 -14.59 11.81
N GLU A 179 -3.54 -13.43 12.48
CA GLU A 179 -4.77 -12.72 12.85
C GLU A 179 -5.48 -12.17 11.60
N LEU A 180 -4.74 -11.54 10.68
CA LEU A 180 -5.30 -11.03 9.42
C LEU A 180 -5.89 -12.13 8.53
N ALA A 181 -5.22 -13.28 8.46
CA ALA A 181 -5.66 -14.43 7.66
C ALA A 181 -6.87 -15.16 8.27
N ALA A 182 -7.11 -14.99 9.58
CA ALA A 182 -8.24 -15.59 10.28
C ALA A 182 -9.55 -14.82 10.10
N GLU A 183 -9.48 -13.55 9.68
CA GLU A 183 -10.66 -12.69 9.46
C GLU A 183 -11.57 -13.26 8.35
N ARG A 184 -12.86 -13.39 8.68
CA ARG A 184 -13.92 -13.94 7.81
C ARG A 184 -15.16 -13.07 7.86
#